data_AF-A0A4Q5ZAQ3-F1
#
_entry.id   AF-A0A4Q5ZAQ3-F1
#
_cell.length_a   1.000
_cell.length_b   1.000
_cell.length_c   1.000
_cell.angle_alpha   90.00
_cell.angle_beta   90.00
_cell.angle_gamma   90.00
#
_symmetry.space_group_name_H-M   'P 1'
#
loop_
_entity.id
_entity.type
_entity.pdbx_description
1 polymer ?
#
loop_
_entity_poly.entity_id
_entity_poly.type
_entity_poly.pdbx_seq_one_letter_code
_entity_poly.pdbx_strand_id
1 'polypeptide(L)'
;ATQQVQLVHVGAGLKQRRVGRLGGEVNAGGSQLEQPNRELLVQPNAQPGNGAITDNWNATYQMINRANMVLLKAPDVADDATLRDRLVGEAKFLRAWAYFELVSQWGDVPLYTEPISSPTDFKGKTPAADIYALVIGDLTDAIQKLPETYGTADLGRATKGAANALLGRVQMQKGDYGAAKTALLAVYNSGKYSLVPNFSDNFDGDVREGSAVLTAGHEFNAESIFEVPFVDRGDDNFNWGYIGEGATQPTSTVRNQEYGPVWGNVIPSDRLLNEFEAGDPRYKFTFYEIGDIILSKGGTLPGRAIVAADLNVDPSNKNGVVAKRIFRKYSVLDWGNYSFHPGGLNQRLIRYADVLLMLAECEAEVGTPAQAAFYINLVRARPSVNRPAITLATKELALKAVIHERAVELAIESVNNIDILITELPPGDPALEPYLQAGIQVI
;
A
#
# COMPACT_ATOMS: atom_id res chain seq x y z
N ALA A 1 36.59 -27.00 44.05
CA ALA A 1 35.45 -27.49 43.23
C ALA A 1 34.33 -26.47 43.40
N THR A 2 33.81 -25.80 42.37
CA THR A 2 33.57 -26.28 40.99
C THR A 2 33.46 -25.09 40.02
N GLN A 3 33.90 -25.34 38.79
CA GLN A 3 33.91 -24.48 37.60
C GLN A 3 32.52 -24.28 36.95
N GLN A 4 32.49 -23.28 36.07
CA GLN A 4 31.54 -22.87 35.03
C GLN A 4 30.64 -23.95 34.38
N VAL A 5 29.45 -23.50 33.91
CA VAL A 5 28.88 -23.92 32.61
C VAL A 5 28.30 -22.68 31.89
N GLN A 6 28.78 -22.46 30.66
CA GLN A 6 28.24 -21.54 29.66
C GLN A 6 26.88 -22.04 29.13
N LEU A 7 25.96 -21.12 28.81
CA LEU A 7 24.86 -21.38 27.88
C LEU A 7 24.91 -20.36 26.75
N VAL A 8 25.41 -20.82 25.60
CA VAL A 8 25.24 -20.19 24.29
C VAL A 8 24.35 -21.12 23.47
N HIS A 9 23.11 -20.73 23.16
CA HIS A 9 22.50 -20.85 21.82
C HIS A 9 21.04 -20.38 21.77
N VAL A 10 20.82 -19.35 20.95
CA VAL A 10 19.83 -19.18 19.86
C VAL A 10 18.36 -19.56 20.12
N GLY A 11 17.47 -18.57 19.99
CA GLY A 11 16.03 -18.77 19.79
C GLY A 11 15.29 -17.45 19.71
N ALA A 12 14.94 -17.04 18.50
CA ALA A 12 14.37 -15.74 18.14
C ALA A 12 13.14 -15.36 18.98
N GLY A 13 13.20 -14.16 19.58
CA GLY A 13 12.08 -13.55 20.27
C GLY A 13 11.07 -12.99 19.28
N LEU A 14 10.03 -13.76 18.96
CA LEU A 14 8.76 -13.22 18.50
C LEU A 14 8.05 -12.61 19.72
N LYS A 15 8.44 -11.38 20.09
CA LYS A 15 7.65 -10.59 21.04
C LYS A 15 6.28 -10.32 20.41
N GLN A 16 5.22 -10.63 21.15
CA GLN A 16 3.83 -10.42 20.75
C GLN A 16 3.60 -8.97 20.30
N ARG A 17 3.41 -8.79 18.99
CA ARG A 17 3.16 -7.51 18.32
C ARG A 17 1.73 -7.07 18.65
N ARG A 18 1.57 -5.99 19.43
CA ARG A 18 0.24 -5.47 19.81
C ARG A 18 -0.34 -4.63 18.68
N VAL A 19 -1.45 -5.11 18.12
CA VAL A 19 -2.33 -4.41 17.17
C VAL A 19 -3.04 -3.29 17.93
N GLY A 20 -2.46 -2.08 17.94
CA GLY A 20 -2.95 -0.96 18.77
C GLY A 20 -3.43 0.28 18.02
N ARG A 21 -3.10 0.43 16.73
CA ARG A 21 -3.67 1.41 15.79
C ARG A 21 -3.53 0.85 14.38
N LEU A 22 -4.65 0.52 13.75
CA LEU A 22 -4.69 0.20 12.33
C LEU A 22 -4.53 1.52 11.55
N GLY A 23 -3.29 1.92 11.30
CA GLY A 23 -2.93 3.10 10.50
C GLY A 23 -2.58 4.33 11.33
N GLY A 24 -1.41 4.92 11.08
CA GLY A 24 -0.97 6.19 11.66
C GLY A 24 -1.25 7.42 10.79
N GLU A 25 -1.97 7.24 9.68
CA GLU A 25 -2.10 8.20 8.59
C GLU A 25 -3.42 8.97 8.58
N VAL A 26 -4.45 8.37 9.16
CA VAL A 26 -5.82 8.86 9.13
C VAL A 26 -6.38 8.95 10.54
N ASN A 27 -7.30 9.89 10.75
CA ASN A 27 -8.18 9.95 11.91
C ASN A 27 -9.64 9.85 11.43
N ALA A 28 -10.56 9.51 12.34
CA ALA A 28 -11.99 9.63 12.06
C ALA A 28 -12.33 11.09 11.73
N GLY A 29 -12.98 11.31 10.60
CA GLY A 29 -13.10 12.64 10.00
C GLY A 29 -14.52 13.13 9.76
N GLY A 30 -15.50 12.25 9.63
CA GLY A 30 -16.84 12.60 9.15
C GLY A 30 -17.96 12.01 9.99
N SER A 31 -19.12 12.66 9.94
CA SER A 31 -20.36 12.17 10.57
C SER A 31 -20.90 10.90 9.90
N GLN A 32 -20.49 10.61 8.67
CA GLN A 32 -20.88 9.44 7.89
C GLN A 32 -20.02 8.20 8.15
N LEU A 33 -18.92 8.33 8.93
CA LEU A 33 -18.04 7.21 9.22
C LEU A 33 -18.80 6.12 9.99
N GLU A 34 -18.98 4.99 9.31
CA GLU A 34 -19.71 3.84 9.80
C GLU A 34 -19.08 3.27 11.07
N GLN A 35 -19.92 2.71 11.95
CA GLN A 35 -19.50 2.25 13.27
C GLN A 35 -18.36 1.21 13.22
N PRO A 36 -18.37 0.17 12.34
CA PRO A 36 -17.28 -0.79 12.26
C PRO A 36 -15.94 -0.14 11.92
N ASN A 37 -15.92 0.79 10.96
CA ASN A 37 -14.71 1.52 10.56
C ASN A 37 -14.25 2.50 11.65
N ARG A 38 -15.20 3.20 12.30
CA ARG A 38 -14.91 4.07 13.45
C ARG A 38 -14.26 3.30 14.59
N GLU A 39 -14.70 2.07 14.84
CA GLU A 39 -14.13 1.20 15.84
C GLU A 39 -12.64 0.94 15.57
N LEU A 40 -12.26 0.64 14.33
CA LEU A 40 -10.88 0.37 13.92
C LEU A 40 -9.95 1.59 14.10
N LEU A 41 -10.50 2.80 13.97
CA LEU A 41 -9.72 4.05 14.06
C LEU A 41 -9.62 4.60 15.47
N VAL A 42 -10.66 4.43 16.29
CA VAL A 42 -10.78 5.10 17.59
C VAL A 42 -10.49 4.14 18.76
N GLN A 43 -10.77 2.84 18.59
CA GLN A 43 -10.56 1.88 19.67
C GLN A 43 -9.15 1.27 19.59
N PRO A 44 -8.50 1.05 20.75
CA PRO A 44 -7.18 0.42 20.77
C PRO A 44 -7.23 -1.05 20.33
N ASN A 45 -8.39 -1.71 20.43
CA ASN A 45 -8.61 -3.06 19.94
C ASN A 45 -9.98 -3.15 19.29
N ALA A 46 -10.04 -3.71 18.08
CA ALA A 46 -11.30 -4.05 17.43
C ALA A 46 -11.98 -5.23 18.13
N GLN A 47 -13.30 -5.25 18.13
CA GLN A 47 -14.10 -6.36 18.61
C GLN A 47 -14.02 -7.53 17.63
N PRO A 48 -14.06 -8.80 18.10
CA PRO A 48 -14.03 -9.97 17.21
C PRO A 48 -15.16 -10.02 16.19
N GLY A 49 -16.29 -9.36 16.47
CA GLY A 49 -17.44 -9.26 15.57
C GLY A 49 -17.44 -8.04 14.65
N ASN A 50 -16.30 -7.35 14.49
CA ASN A 50 -16.19 -6.20 13.60
C ASN A 50 -16.43 -6.62 12.14
N GLY A 51 -17.43 -6.02 11.49
CA GLY A 51 -17.86 -6.37 10.14
C GLY A 51 -16.75 -6.17 9.09
N ALA A 52 -16.02 -5.06 9.15
CA ALA A 52 -14.96 -4.75 8.19
C ALA A 52 -13.79 -5.75 8.27
N ILE A 53 -13.44 -6.20 9.48
CA ILE A 53 -12.45 -7.27 9.67
C ILE A 53 -12.94 -8.60 9.09
N THR A 54 -14.22 -8.91 9.30
CA THR A 54 -14.86 -10.14 8.79
C THR A 54 -14.89 -10.17 7.26
N ASP A 55 -15.18 -9.04 6.62
CA ASP A 55 -15.21 -8.92 5.16
C ASP A 55 -13.83 -9.13 4.55
N ASN A 56 -12.79 -8.52 5.12
CA ASN A 56 -11.39 -8.73 4.68
C ASN A 56 -10.94 -10.19 4.85
N TRP A 57 -11.29 -10.82 5.97
CA TRP A 57 -11.02 -12.24 6.20
C TRP A 57 -11.69 -13.13 5.15
N ASN A 58 -12.98 -12.89 4.88
CA ASN A 58 -13.73 -13.70 3.91
C ASN A 58 -13.21 -13.51 2.48
N ALA A 59 -12.93 -12.26 2.07
CA ALA A 59 -12.43 -11.95 0.73
C ALA A 59 -11.06 -12.58 0.46
N THR A 60 -10.15 -12.53 1.43
CA THR A 60 -8.81 -13.15 1.29
C THR A 60 -8.89 -14.67 1.20
N TYR A 61 -9.72 -15.34 2.02
CA TYR A 61 -9.94 -16.78 1.88
C TYR A 61 -10.64 -17.18 0.59
N GLN A 62 -11.54 -16.34 0.07
CA GLN A 62 -12.14 -16.56 -1.25
C GLN A 62 -11.09 -16.52 -2.36
N MET A 63 -10.16 -15.56 -2.32
CA MET A 63 -9.03 -15.49 -3.26
C MET A 63 -8.15 -16.75 -3.17
N ILE A 64 -7.81 -17.20 -1.96
CA ILE A 64 -7.04 -18.43 -1.74
C ILE A 64 -7.75 -19.64 -2.35
N ASN A 65 -9.04 -19.81 -2.11
CA ASN A 65 -9.80 -20.94 -2.64
C ASN A 65 -9.83 -20.94 -4.18
N ARG A 66 -10.00 -19.76 -4.80
CA ARG A 66 -9.94 -19.61 -6.26
C ARG A 66 -8.56 -19.93 -6.82
N ALA A 67 -7.49 -19.48 -6.17
CA ALA A 67 -6.14 -19.84 -6.57
C ALA A 67 -5.91 -21.35 -6.46
N ASN A 68 -6.34 -21.98 -5.36
CA ASN A 68 -6.25 -23.43 -5.19
C ASN A 68 -6.99 -24.19 -6.29
N MET A 69 -8.14 -23.69 -6.76
CA MET A 69 -8.86 -24.30 -7.88
C MET A 69 -8.04 -24.29 -9.17
N VAL A 70 -7.36 -23.18 -9.49
CA VAL A 70 -6.46 -23.10 -10.64
C VAL A 70 -5.32 -24.11 -10.49
N LEU A 71 -4.69 -24.17 -9.31
CA LEU A 71 -3.56 -25.05 -9.04
C LEU A 71 -3.92 -26.53 -9.07
N LEU A 72 -5.11 -26.89 -8.60
CA LEU A 72 -5.63 -28.25 -8.68
C LEU A 72 -5.88 -28.68 -10.13
N LYS A 73 -6.40 -27.78 -10.97
CA LYS A 73 -6.81 -28.09 -12.35
C LYS A 73 -5.72 -27.95 -13.39
N ALA A 74 -4.71 -27.12 -13.14
CA ALA A 74 -3.64 -26.86 -14.09
C ALA A 74 -2.95 -28.13 -14.63
N PRO A 75 -2.64 -29.18 -13.82
CA PRO A 75 -2.00 -30.39 -14.34
C PRO A 75 -2.79 -31.11 -15.46
N ASP A 76 -4.11 -30.93 -15.50
CA ASP A 76 -4.99 -31.55 -16.50
C ASP A 76 -5.00 -30.75 -17.84
N VAL A 77 -4.42 -29.55 -17.87
CA VAL A 77 -4.36 -28.69 -19.06
C VAL A 77 -3.12 -29.03 -19.89
N ALA A 78 -3.35 -29.55 -21.10
CA ALA A 78 -2.29 -30.07 -21.98
C ALA A 78 -2.21 -29.37 -23.35
N ASP A 79 -3.14 -28.48 -23.67
CA ASP A 79 -3.25 -27.80 -24.96
C ASP A 79 -2.35 -26.56 -25.08
N ASP A 80 -2.19 -25.79 -24.00
CA ASP A 80 -1.26 -24.64 -23.95
C ASP A 80 -0.46 -24.62 -22.63
N ALA A 81 0.69 -25.30 -22.64
CA ALA A 81 1.57 -25.36 -21.48
C ALA A 81 2.13 -23.99 -21.08
N THR A 82 2.38 -23.09 -22.04
CA THR A 82 2.94 -21.77 -21.76
C THR A 82 1.92 -20.89 -21.05
N LEU A 83 0.70 -20.83 -21.56
CA LEU A 83 -0.39 -20.11 -20.90
C LEU A 83 -0.73 -20.73 -19.54
N ARG A 84 -0.81 -22.07 -19.46
CA ARG A 84 -1.05 -22.77 -18.19
C ARG A 84 -0.01 -22.37 -17.15
N ASP A 85 1.28 -22.45 -17.48
CA ASP A 85 2.35 -22.18 -16.53
C ASP A 85 2.33 -20.72 -16.08
N ARG A 86 2.04 -19.78 -16.99
CA ARG A 86 1.81 -18.37 -16.66
C ARG A 86 0.66 -18.21 -15.66
N LEU A 87 -0.51 -18.83 -15.93
CA LEU A 87 -1.69 -18.75 -15.06
C LEU A 87 -1.46 -19.41 -13.69
N VAL A 88 -0.65 -20.48 -13.63
CA VAL A 88 -0.18 -21.07 -12.36
C VAL A 88 0.67 -20.05 -11.58
N GLY A 89 1.57 -19.34 -12.26
CA GLY A 89 2.35 -18.25 -11.66
C GLY A 89 1.46 -17.12 -11.12
N GLU A 90 0.47 -16.68 -11.90
CA GLU A 90 -0.49 -15.64 -11.50
C GLU A 90 -1.32 -16.09 -10.26
N ALA A 91 -1.81 -17.33 -10.26
CA ALA A 91 -2.57 -17.89 -9.15
C ALA A 91 -1.73 -17.98 -7.86
N LYS A 92 -0.47 -18.41 -7.96
CA LYS A 92 0.45 -18.46 -6.82
C LYS A 92 0.79 -17.09 -6.29
N PHE A 93 1.02 -16.10 -7.16
CA PHE A 93 1.24 -14.73 -6.74
C PHE A 93 0.05 -14.18 -5.94
N LEU A 94 -1.19 -14.37 -6.42
CA LEU A 94 -2.39 -13.92 -5.72
C LEU A 94 -2.62 -14.66 -4.40
N ARG A 95 -2.38 -15.99 -4.36
CA ARG A 95 -2.45 -16.77 -3.12
C ARG A 95 -1.41 -16.31 -2.09
N ALA A 96 -0.20 -16.05 -2.54
CA ALA A 96 0.87 -15.51 -1.71
C ALA A 96 0.53 -14.13 -1.15
N TRP A 97 -0.02 -13.23 -1.98
CA TRP A 97 -0.49 -11.92 -1.52
C TRP A 97 -1.59 -12.04 -0.46
N ALA A 98 -2.62 -12.85 -0.71
CA ALA A 98 -3.71 -13.05 0.25
C ALA A 98 -3.23 -13.64 1.58
N TYR A 99 -2.35 -14.64 1.55
CA TYR A 99 -1.76 -15.18 2.77
C TYR A 99 -0.83 -14.20 3.47
N PHE A 100 -0.09 -13.36 2.73
CA PHE A 100 0.75 -12.32 3.31
C PHE A 100 -0.07 -11.27 4.05
N GLU A 101 -1.21 -10.84 3.48
CA GLU A 101 -2.16 -9.96 4.17
C GLU A 101 -2.68 -10.60 5.46
N LEU A 102 -3.13 -11.85 5.39
CA LEU A 102 -3.65 -12.59 6.53
C LEU A 102 -2.61 -12.77 7.65
N VAL A 103 -1.42 -13.28 7.33
CA VAL A 103 -0.39 -13.55 8.35
C VAL A 103 0.17 -12.27 8.95
N SER A 104 0.21 -11.16 8.19
CA SER A 104 0.71 -9.88 8.70
C SER A 104 -0.25 -9.24 9.71
N GLN A 105 -1.56 -9.42 9.51
CA GLN A 105 -2.58 -8.79 10.35
C GLN A 105 -3.06 -9.70 11.51
N TRP A 106 -3.17 -11.02 11.29
CA TRP A 106 -3.70 -11.97 12.28
C TRP A 106 -2.64 -12.90 12.89
N GLY A 107 -1.44 -12.99 12.32
CA GLY A 107 -0.45 -13.98 12.72
C GLY A 107 -0.84 -15.39 12.28
N ASP A 108 -1.07 -16.29 13.22
CA ASP A 108 -1.46 -17.68 12.91
C ASP A 108 -2.85 -17.73 12.27
N VAL A 109 -2.99 -18.38 11.12
CA VAL A 109 -4.26 -18.49 10.37
C VAL A 109 -4.43 -19.89 9.77
N PRO A 110 -5.66 -20.37 9.47
CA PRO A 110 -5.86 -21.63 8.76
C PRO A 110 -5.17 -21.69 7.39
N LEU A 111 -4.43 -22.78 7.13
CA LEU A 111 -3.71 -23.01 5.87
C LEU A 111 -4.43 -24.01 4.95
N TYR A 112 -4.93 -23.51 3.83
CA TYR A 112 -5.60 -24.26 2.77
C TYR A 112 -4.78 -24.16 1.48
N THR A 113 -4.22 -25.29 1.07
CA THR A 113 -3.48 -25.42 -0.20
C THR A 113 -4.30 -26.14 -1.27
N GLU A 114 -5.46 -26.66 -0.89
CA GLU A 114 -6.43 -27.33 -1.76
C GLU A 114 -7.77 -26.59 -1.70
N PRO A 115 -8.63 -26.72 -2.71
CA PRO A 115 -9.97 -26.18 -2.67
C PRO A 115 -10.82 -26.81 -1.56
N ILE A 116 -11.68 -26.01 -0.95
CA ILE A 116 -12.69 -26.47 -0.01
C ILE A 116 -13.88 -27.04 -0.76
N SER A 117 -14.32 -28.24 -0.36
CA SER A 117 -15.43 -28.96 -0.99
C SER A 117 -16.66 -29.10 -0.10
N SER A 118 -16.48 -28.94 1.22
CA SER A 118 -17.53 -29.06 2.22
C SER A 118 -17.40 -27.99 3.31
N PRO A 119 -18.51 -27.53 3.91
CA PRO A 119 -18.50 -26.68 5.11
C PRO A 119 -17.78 -27.31 6.32
N THR A 120 -17.54 -28.63 6.30
CA THR A 120 -16.84 -29.36 7.36
C THR A 120 -15.32 -29.43 7.16
N ASP A 121 -14.78 -28.96 6.04
CA ASP A 121 -13.34 -29.03 5.73
C ASP A 121 -12.52 -27.95 6.47
N PHE A 122 -13.02 -27.44 7.60
CA PHE A 122 -12.35 -26.40 8.36
C PHE A 122 -11.04 -26.91 8.98
N LYS A 123 -10.02 -26.06 8.97
CA LYS A 123 -8.73 -26.32 9.61
C LYS A 123 -8.52 -25.42 10.82
N GLY A 124 -7.79 -25.94 11.80
CA GLY A 124 -7.21 -25.12 12.86
C GLY A 124 -6.18 -24.13 12.32
N LYS A 125 -5.78 -23.18 13.17
CA LYS A 125 -4.72 -22.22 12.82
C LYS A 125 -3.39 -22.94 12.61
N THR A 126 -2.66 -22.50 11.61
CA THR A 126 -1.31 -22.92 11.31
C THR A 126 -0.34 -21.82 11.75
N PRO A 127 0.83 -22.17 12.35
CA PRO A 127 1.82 -21.17 12.76
C PRO A 127 2.21 -20.22 11.63
N ALA A 128 2.37 -18.93 11.95
CA ALA A 128 2.76 -17.90 10.98
C ALA A 128 4.01 -18.28 10.17
N ALA A 129 4.98 -18.95 10.79
CA ALA A 129 6.20 -19.41 10.12
C ALA A 129 5.92 -20.31 8.91
N ASP A 130 4.94 -21.21 9.00
CA ASP A 130 4.57 -22.13 7.92
C ASP A 130 3.77 -21.40 6.83
N ILE A 131 2.96 -20.40 7.21
CA ILE A 131 2.27 -19.52 6.24
C ILE A 131 3.31 -18.75 5.42
N TYR A 132 4.30 -18.15 6.07
CA TYR A 132 5.41 -17.48 5.38
C TYR A 132 6.20 -18.44 4.47
N ALA A 133 6.40 -19.70 4.88
CA ALA A 133 7.08 -20.69 4.05
C ALA A 133 6.30 -20.97 2.76
N LEU A 134 4.97 -21.10 2.83
CA LEU A 134 4.10 -21.22 1.65
C LEU A 134 4.21 -19.97 0.76
N VAL A 135 4.06 -18.78 1.34
CA VAL A 135 4.12 -17.50 0.61
C VAL A 135 5.43 -17.37 -0.16
N ILE A 136 6.57 -17.63 0.49
CA ILE A 136 7.89 -17.57 -0.16
C ILE A 136 8.02 -18.61 -1.27
N GLY A 137 7.55 -19.84 -1.04
CA GLY A 137 7.56 -20.89 -2.05
C GLY A 137 6.72 -20.55 -3.28
N ASP A 138 5.52 -20.03 -3.07
CA ASP A 138 4.61 -19.59 -4.13
C ASP A 138 5.19 -18.44 -4.94
N LEU A 139 5.77 -17.43 -4.29
CA LEU A 139 6.40 -16.30 -4.99
C LEU A 139 7.64 -16.74 -5.76
N THR A 140 8.48 -17.61 -5.19
CA THR A 140 9.67 -18.14 -5.87
C THR A 140 9.30 -18.90 -7.15
N ASP A 141 8.24 -19.72 -7.10
CA ASP A 141 7.74 -20.42 -8.28
C ASP A 141 7.07 -19.47 -9.28
N ALA A 142 6.30 -18.49 -8.81
CA ALA A 142 5.69 -17.47 -9.66
C ALA A 142 6.76 -16.68 -10.44
N ILE A 143 7.87 -16.30 -9.80
CA ILE A 143 9.01 -15.60 -10.45
C ILE A 143 9.55 -16.38 -11.65
N GLN A 144 9.53 -17.72 -11.62
CA GLN A 144 10.01 -18.54 -12.75
C GLN A 144 9.02 -18.60 -13.92
N LYS A 145 7.74 -18.32 -13.67
CA LYS A 145 6.63 -18.54 -14.63
C LYS A 145 6.04 -17.25 -15.19
N LEU A 146 6.18 -16.14 -14.47
CA LEU A 146 5.62 -14.85 -14.87
C LEU A 146 6.54 -14.13 -15.87
N PRO A 147 5.97 -13.44 -16.86
CA PRO A 147 6.74 -12.63 -17.81
C PRO A 147 7.26 -11.34 -17.15
N GLU A 148 8.26 -10.73 -17.78
CA GLU A 148 8.77 -9.41 -17.35
C GLU A 148 7.72 -8.30 -17.55
N THR A 149 6.96 -8.38 -18.64
CA THR A 149 6.00 -7.36 -19.09
C THR A 149 4.83 -8.03 -19.80
N TYR A 150 3.68 -7.35 -19.84
CA TYR A 150 2.52 -7.73 -20.64
C TYR A 150 2.26 -6.74 -21.78
N GLY A 151 1.49 -7.18 -22.78
CA GLY A 151 0.89 -6.27 -23.76
C GLY A 151 -0.28 -5.50 -23.16
N THR A 152 -0.77 -4.49 -23.87
CA THR A 152 -1.82 -3.56 -23.40
C THR A 152 -3.11 -4.26 -22.94
N ALA A 153 -3.51 -5.35 -23.59
CA ALA A 153 -4.72 -6.11 -23.24
C ALA A 153 -4.62 -6.89 -21.92
N ASP A 154 -3.41 -7.07 -21.41
CA ASP A 154 -3.11 -7.89 -20.23
C ASP A 154 -2.51 -7.03 -19.09
N LEU A 155 -2.64 -5.70 -19.15
CA LEU A 155 -2.25 -4.82 -18.05
C LEU A 155 -3.04 -5.14 -16.77
N GLY A 156 -2.38 -5.00 -15.62
CA GLY A 156 -2.90 -5.43 -14.32
C GLY A 156 -2.62 -6.89 -13.96
N ARG A 157 -2.11 -7.71 -14.89
CA ARG A 157 -1.61 -9.06 -14.55
C ARG A 157 -0.28 -9.01 -13.80
N ALA A 158 -0.08 -9.99 -12.93
CA ALA A 158 1.15 -10.10 -12.14
C ALA A 158 2.36 -10.39 -13.03
N THR A 159 3.42 -9.58 -12.90
CA THR A 159 4.70 -9.75 -13.59
C THR A 159 5.73 -10.41 -12.68
N LYS A 160 6.87 -10.82 -13.26
CA LYS A 160 8.05 -11.23 -12.50
C LYS A 160 8.53 -10.13 -11.54
N GLY A 161 8.42 -8.86 -11.94
CA GLY A 161 8.74 -7.71 -11.11
C GLY A 161 7.81 -7.61 -9.89
N ALA A 162 6.51 -7.79 -10.09
CA ALA A 162 5.52 -7.80 -9.01
C ALA A 162 5.81 -8.92 -7.99
N ALA A 163 6.10 -10.14 -8.46
CA ALA A 163 6.42 -11.26 -7.58
C ALA A 163 7.73 -11.05 -6.79
N ASN A 164 8.77 -10.48 -7.40
CA ASN A 164 10.01 -10.13 -6.69
C ASN A 164 9.81 -9.00 -5.68
N ALA A 165 9.04 -7.97 -6.02
CA ALA A 165 8.75 -6.87 -5.10
C ALA A 165 7.98 -7.35 -3.87
N LEU A 166 6.95 -8.19 -4.07
CA LEU A 166 6.20 -8.80 -2.97
C LEU A 166 7.08 -9.76 -2.15
N LEU A 167 7.95 -10.54 -2.79
CA LEU A 167 8.92 -11.40 -2.09
C LEU A 167 9.87 -10.57 -1.21
N GLY A 168 10.34 -9.43 -1.72
CA GLY A 168 11.14 -8.47 -0.96
C GLY A 168 10.43 -8.04 0.31
N ARG A 169 9.18 -7.56 0.19
CA ARG A 169 8.34 -7.14 1.32
C ARG A 169 8.11 -8.27 2.33
N VAL A 170 7.82 -9.49 1.86
CA VAL A 170 7.64 -10.67 2.71
C VAL A 170 8.90 -11.00 3.51
N GLN A 171 10.08 -10.92 2.88
CA GLN A 171 11.34 -11.21 3.55
C GLN A 171 11.71 -10.12 4.57
N MET A 172 11.42 -8.86 4.29
CA MET A 172 11.55 -7.76 5.28
C MET A 172 10.67 -8.01 6.51
N GLN A 173 9.42 -8.44 6.31
CA GLN A 173 8.50 -8.76 7.42
C GLN A 173 9.04 -9.88 8.33
N LYS A 174 9.83 -10.80 7.77
CA LYS A 174 10.52 -11.86 8.51
C LYS A 174 11.84 -11.41 9.16
N GLY A 175 12.31 -10.20 8.86
CA GLY A 175 13.61 -9.68 9.28
C GLY A 175 14.79 -10.21 8.45
N ASP A 176 14.55 -10.87 7.32
CA ASP A 176 15.61 -11.34 6.41
C ASP A 176 15.90 -10.27 5.34
N TYR A 177 16.57 -9.21 5.75
CA TYR A 177 16.92 -8.09 4.87
C TYR A 177 17.92 -8.46 3.76
N GLY A 178 18.68 -9.55 3.93
CA GLY A 178 19.58 -10.05 2.88
C GLY A 178 18.81 -10.70 1.74
N ALA A 179 17.88 -11.59 2.06
CA ALA A 179 16.99 -12.19 1.07
C ALA A 179 16.07 -11.14 0.43
N ALA A 180 15.54 -10.20 1.24
CA ALA A 180 14.75 -9.09 0.74
C ALA A 180 15.50 -8.25 -0.29
N LYS A 181 16.71 -7.79 0.05
CA LYS A 181 17.57 -7.02 -0.85
C LYS A 181 17.82 -7.77 -2.16
N THR A 182 18.04 -9.07 -2.11
CA THR A 182 18.25 -9.90 -3.31
C THR A 182 17.04 -9.85 -4.25
N ALA A 183 15.83 -10.05 -3.73
CA ALA A 183 14.61 -10.00 -4.52
C ALA A 183 14.34 -8.59 -5.07
N LEU A 184 14.52 -7.54 -4.25
CA LEU A 184 14.29 -6.16 -4.66
C LEU A 184 15.31 -5.68 -5.69
N LEU A 185 16.57 -6.12 -5.60
CA LEU A 185 17.59 -5.83 -6.62
C LEU A 185 17.25 -6.50 -7.96
N ALA A 186 16.55 -7.63 -7.98
CA ALA A 186 16.07 -8.20 -9.23
C ALA A 186 15.07 -7.28 -9.95
N VAL A 187 14.23 -6.56 -9.18
CA VAL A 187 13.34 -5.52 -9.73
C VAL A 187 14.14 -4.31 -10.21
N TYR A 188 15.01 -3.76 -9.37
CA TYR A 188 15.84 -2.58 -9.68
C TYR A 188 16.73 -2.81 -10.92
N ASN A 189 17.44 -3.95 -10.98
CA ASN A 189 18.36 -4.27 -12.07
C ASN A 189 17.66 -4.73 -13.36
N SER A 190 16.35 -4.98 -13.33
CA SER A 190 15.60 -5.36 -14.55
C SER A 190 15.56 -4.23 -15.59
N GLY A 191 15.69 -2.98 -15.13
CA GLY A 191 15.53 -1.79 -15.98
C GLY A 191 14.12 -1.59 -16.54
N LYS A 192 13.11 -2.29 -16.00
CA LYS A 192 11.72 -2.23 -16.48
C LYS A 192 10.87 -1.12 -15.85
N TYR A 193 11.29 -0.61 -14.70
CA TYR A 193 10.54 0.36 -13.92
C TYR A 193 11.37 1.62 -13.69
N SER A 194 10.70 2.77 -13.59
CA SER A 194 11.32 4.06 -13.32
C SER A 194 10.37 4.98 -12.59
N LEU A 195 10.89 5.87 -11.75
CA LEU A 195 10.08 6.94 -11.16
C LEU A 195 9.55 7.84 -12.27
N VAL A 196 8.23 8.09 -12.28
CA VAL A 196 7.66 9.08 -13.21
C VAL A 196 8.11 10.50 -12.81
N PRO A 197 8.37 11.41 -13.77
CA PRO A 197 8.85 12.76 -13.44
C PRO A 197 7.91 13.55 -12.54
N ASN A 198 6.60 13.37 -12.73
CA ASN A 198 5.56 14.01 -11.94
C ASN A 198 4.93 13.00 -10.98
N PHE A 199 5.02 13.30 -9.68
CA PHE A 199 4.49 12.47 -8.60
C PHE A 199 2.98 12.20 -8.73
N SER A 200 2.21 13.19 -9.22
CA SER A 200 0.75 13.08 -9.31
C SER A 200 0.27 12.11 -10.38
N ASP A 201 1.09 11.81 -11.39
CA ASP A 201 0.79 10.83 -12.44
C ASP A 201 0.62 9.40 -11.84
N ASN A 202 1.08 9.16 -10.61
CA ASN A 202 0.82 7.88 -9.93
C ASN A 202 -0.62 7.75 -9.41
N PHE A 203 -1.39 8.83 -9.37
CA PHE A 203 -2.66 8.92 -8.64
C PHE A 203 -3.75 9.63 -9.42
N ASP A 204 -3.49 9.97 -10.67
CA ASP A 204 -4.55 10.27 -11.62
C ASP A 204 -5.05 8.97 -12.28
N GLY A 205 -6.21 9.08 -12.91
CA GLY A 205 -6.96 7.94 -13.44
C GLY A 205 -7.28 8.15 -14.89
N ASP A 206 -7.44 7.03 -15.58
CA ASP A 206 -7.94 7.03 -16.94
C ASP A 206 -9.43 7.39 -16.94
N VAL A 207 -9.75 8.39 -17.74
CA VAL A 207 -10.95 8.49 -18.59
C VAL A 207 -12.21 7.76 -18.11
N ARG A 208 -13.27 8.53 -17.83
CA ARG A 208 -14.65 8.03 -17.68
C ARG A 208 -15.14 7.35 -18.96
N GLU A 209 -15.83 6.21 -18.85
CA GLU A 209 -16.54 5.63 -19.99
C GLU A 209 -17.52 6.65 -20.58
N GLY A 210 -17.35 7.02 -21.86
CA GLY A 210 -18.19 8.00 -22.55
C GLY A 210 -17.83 9.49 -22.38
N SER A 211 -16.72 9.85 -21.73
CA SER A 211 -16.29 11.26 -21.60
C SER A 211 -15.56 11.79 -22.86
N ALA A 212 -15.94 12.99 -23.32
CA ALA A 212 -15.16 13.78 -24.28
C ALA A 212 -14.02 14.59 -23.62
N VAL A 213 -13.98 14.61 -22.28
CA VAL A 213 -12.94 15.26 -21.48
C VAL A 213 -12.02 14.16 -20.98
N LEU A 214 -10.93 13.96 -21.71
CA LEU A 214 -9.88 13.00 -21.43
C LEU A 214 -8.65 13.79 -21.00
N THR A 215 -8.27 13.71 -19.74
CA THR A 215 -6.85 13.48 -19.50
C THR A 215 -6.69 11.98 -19.71
N ALA A 216 -5.81 11.57 -20.63
CA ALA A 216 -5.26 10.22 -20.55
C ALA A 216 -4.63 10.16 -19.16
N GLY A 217 -5.20 9.39 -18.25
CA GLY A 217 -4.56 9.16 -16.97
C GLY A 217 -3.25 8.42 -17.20
N HIS A 218 -2.52 8.24 -16.13
CA HIS A 218 -1.23 7.57 -16.16
C HIS A 218 -1.32 6.25 -15.39
N GLU A 219 -2.41 5.51 -15.59
CA GLU A 219 -2.54 4.13 -15.13
C GLU A 219 -1.51 3.25 -15.84
N PHE A 220 -1.00 2.24 -15.14
CA PHE A 220 0.08 1.37 -15.61
C PHE A 220 1.33 2.12 -16.14
N ASN A 221 1.61 3.31 -15.61
CA ASN A 221 2.82 4.07 -15.97
C ASN A 221 4.11 3.32 -15.58
N ALA A 222 5.26 3.86 -15.97
CA ALA A 222 6.57 3.22 -15.75
C ALA A 222 6.95 3.00 -14.28
N GLU A 223 6.25 3.62 -13.33
CA GLU A 223 6.43 3.41 -11.89
C GLU A 223 5.52 2.31 -11.33
N SER A 224 4.43 1.96 -12.02
CA SER A 224 3.49 0.93 -11.59
C SER A 224 4.11 -0.47 -11.75
N ILE A 225 4.14 -1.24 -10.65
CA ILE A 225 4.61 -2.64 -10.66
C ILE A 225 3.41 -3.58 -10.57
N PHE A 226 2.47 -3.29 -9.68
CA PHE A 226 1.21 -4.01 -9.58
C PHE A 226 0.10 -3.08 -9.08
N GLU A 227 -0.97 -2.97 -9.86
CA GLU A 227 -2.15 -2.18 -9.52
C GLU A 227 -3.43 -2.95 -9.85
N VAL A 228 -4.45 -2.73 -9.01
CA VAL A 228 -5.78 -3.31 -9.19
C VAL A 228 -6.62 -2.36 -10.04
N PRO A 229 -7.13 -2.82 -11.20
CA PRO A 229 -7.89 -1.98 -12.09
C PRO A 229 -9.28 -1.67 -11.54
N PHE A 230 -9.69 -0.41 -11.62
CA PHE A 230 -11.05 0.05 -11.39
C PHE A 230 -11.57 0.79 -12.62
N VAL A 231 -12.88 0.95 -12.72
CA VAL A 231 -13.53 1.62 -13.85
C VAL A 231 -14.55 2.62 -13.35
N ASP A 232 -14.49 3.84 -13.87
CA ASP A 232 -15.57 4.81 -13.74
C ASP A 232 -16.64 4.47 -14.80
N ARG A 233 -17.76 3.92 -14.32
CA ARG A 233 -18.89 3.50 -15.15
C ARG A 233 -19.75 4.67 -15.63
N GLY A 234 -19.52 5.87 -15.11
CA GLY A 234 -20.27 7.08 -15.46
C GLY A 234 -21.75 7.05 -15.08
N ASP A 235 -22.19 6.09 -14.26
CA ASP A 235 -23.59 5.86 -13.90
C ASP A 235 -23.96 6.32 -12.48
N ASP A 236 -23.01 6.92 -11.76
CA ASP A 236 -23.14 7.36 -10.36
C ASP A 236 -23.69 6.28 -9.42
N ASN A 237 -23.45 5.00 -9.73
CA ASN A 237 -23.94 3.87 -8.97
C ASN A 237 -22.78 3.02 -8.45
N PHE A 238 -22.91 2.41 -7.27
CA PHE A 238 -21.93 1.48 -6.70
C PHE A 238 -22.60 0.17 -6.31
N ASN A 239 -22.01 -0.95 -6.72
CA ASN A 239 -22.56 -2.26 -6.42
C ASN A 239 -21.98 -2.84 -5.12
N TRP A 240 -22.66 -2.55 -4.01
CA TRP A 240 -22.25 -2.95 -2.65
C TRP A 240 -22.14 -4.46 -2.41
N GLY A 241 -22.86 -5.28 -3.19
CA GLY A 241 -22.94 -6.73 -2.99
C GLY A 241 -22.09 -7.55 -3.95
N TYR A 242 -21.31 -6.90 -4.82
CA TYR A 242 -20.65 -7.56 -5.94
C TYR A 242 -19.14 -7.46 -5.85
N ILE A 243 -18.49 -8.56 -6.19
CA ILE A 243 -17.07 -8.80 -5.95
C ILE A 243 -16.25 -8.84 -7.25
N GLY A 244 -16.77 -8.26 -8.35
CA GLY A 244 -16.05 -8.15 -9.62
C GLY A 244 -16.06 -9.39 -10.52
N GLU A 245 -17.02 -10.32 -10.36
CA GLU A 245 -17.11 -11.54 -11.19
C GLU A 245 -17.76 -11.36 -12.57
N GLY A 246 -16.94 -11.13 -13.60
CA GLY A 246 -17.35 -11.26 -15.01
C GLY A 246 -17.06 -10.04 -15.87
N ALA A 247 -16.82 -10.28 -17.16
CA ALA A 247 -16.34 -9.27 -18.11
C ALA A 247 -17.35 -8.12 -18.38
N THR A 248 -18.62 -8.28 -18.01
CA THR A 248 -19.70 -7.32 -18.29
C THR A 248 -20.05 -6.43 -17.10
N GLN A 249 -19.33 -6.54 -16.00
CA GLN A 249 -19.64 -5.85 -14.74
C GLN A 249 -18.32 -5.35 -14.13
N PRO A 250 -17.72 -4.31 -14.72
CA PRO A 250 -16.48 -3.74 -14.21
C PRO A 250 -16.69 -3.15 -12.81
N THR A 251 -15.64 -3.18 -12.00
CA THR A 251 -15.69 -2.72 -10.60
C THR A 251 -15.24 -1.27 -10.50
N SER A 252 -16.04 -0.42 -9.85
CA SER A 252 -15.65 0.95 -9.47
C SER A 252 -15.10 0.97 -8.05
N THR A 253 -14.54 2.10 -7.60
CA THR A 253 -14.10 2.30 -6.22
C THR A 253 -14.82 3.49 -5.59
N VAL A 254 -15.07 3.44 -4.29
CA VAL A 254 -15.59 4.57 -3.49
C VAL A 254 -14.51 5.23 -2.65
N ARG A 255 -13.23 4.89 -2.90
CA ARG A 255 -12.10 5.46 -2.16
C ARG A 255 -12.06 6.98 -2.19
N ASN A 256 -12.34 7.58 -3.34
CA ASN A 256 -12.42 9.03 -3.49
C ASN A 256 -13.57 9.67 -2.67
N GLN A 257 -14.59 8.89 -2.30
CA GLN A 257 -15.69 9.35 -1.44
C GLN A 257 -15.29 9.27 0.04
N GLU A 258 -14.70 8.14 0.44
CA GLU A 258 -14.19 7.88 1.80
C GLU A 258 -13.17 8.93 2.27
N TYR A 259 -12.22 9.27 1.40
CA TYR A 259 -11.10 10.19 1.69
C TYR A 259 -11.35 11.62 1.19
N GLY A 260 -12.43 11.84 0.44
CA GLY A 260 -12.77 13.10 -0.20
C GLY A 260 -13.77 13.94 0.60
N PRO A 261 -14.34 14.99 0.00
CA PRO A 261 -15.15 15.97 0.73
C PRO A 261 -16.61 15.58 0.92
N VAL A 262 -17.09 14.55 0.20
CA VAL A 262 -18.52 14.20 0.17
C VAL A 262 -18.88 13.41 1.42
N TRP A 263 -18.26 12.24 1.62
CA TRP A 263 -18.42 11.47 2.85
C TRP A 263 -17.47 11.94 3.93
N GLY A 264 -16.21 12.18 3.56
CA GLY A 264 -15.22 12.72 4.49
C GLY A 264 -15.01 11.82 5.71
N ASN A 265 -15.20 10.51 5.54
CA ASN A 265 -15.22 9.54 6.64
C ASN A 265 -13.90 9.53 7.40
N VAL A 266 -12.79 9.78 6.70
CA VAL A 266 -11.45 9.92 7.27
C VAL A 266 -10.83 11.27 6.93
N ILE A 267 -10.04 11.80 7.87
CA ILE A 267 -9.21 12.99 7.69
C ILE A 267 -7.73 12.64 7.83
N PRO A 268 -6.81 13.44 7.29
CA PRO A 268 -5.39 13.31 7.57
C PRO A 268 -5.11 13.37 9.08
N SER A 269 -4.30 12.43 9.59
CA SER A 269 -3.87 12.47 10.98
C SER A 269 -2.86 13.60 11.20
N ASP A 270 -2.85 14.14 12.42
CA ASP A 270 -1.88 15.17 12.81
C ASP A 270 -0.43 14.66 12.64
N ARG A 271 -0.19 13.38 12.94
CA ARG A 271 1.11 12.73 12.73
C ARG A 271 1.56 12.84 11.27
N LEU A 272 0.71 12.39 10.33
CA LEU A 272 1.05 12.42 8.91
C LEU A 272 1.24 13.85 8.41
N LEU A 273 0.37 14.78 8.82
CA LEU A 273 0.50 16.19 8.43
C LEU A 273 1.81 16.81 8.91
N ASN A 274 2.27 16.44 10.11
CA ASN A 274 3.50 16.95 10.70
C ASN A 274 4.76 16.26 10.15
N GLU A 275 4.61 15.16 9.41
CA GLU A 275 5.73 14.44 8.81
C GLU A 275 6.30 15.16 7.58
N PHE A 276 5.53 16.02 6.91
CA PHE A 276 6.03 16.72 5.71
C PHE A 276 7.02 17.83 6.07
N GLU A 277 8.24 17.75 5.51
CA GLU A 277 9.24 18.81 5.59
C GLU A 277 8.67 20.15 5.07
N ALA A 278 9.18 21.27 5.60
CA ALA A 278 8.80 22.58 5.10
C ALA A 278 9.10 22.71 3.59
N GLY A 279 8.08 23.11 2.82
CA GLY A 279 8.17 23.26 1.37
C GLY A 279 8.25 21.93 0.60
N ASP A 280 7.92 20.78 1.20
CA ASP A 280 7.78 19.53 0.43
C ASP A 280 6.56 19.61 -0.50
N PRO A 281 6.74 19.57 -1.84
CA PRO A 281 5.63 19.64 -2.79
C PRO A 281 4.61 18.50 -2.63
N ARG A 282 5.04 17.33 -2.13
CA ARG A 282 4.16 16.18 -1.91
C ARG A 282 3.04 16.46 -0.94
N TYR A 283 3.20 17.44 -0.04
CA TYR A 283 2.10 17.89 0.81
C TYR A 283 0.89 18.35 -0.03
N LYS A 284 1.11 19.18 -1.05
CA LYS A 284 0.06 19.71 -1.93
C LYS A 284 -0.39 18.73 -3.03
N PHE A 285 0.38 17.66 -3.26
CA PHE A 285 -0.08 16.51 -4.04
C PHE A 285 -0.93 15.54 -3.20
N THR A 286 -0.72 15.51 -1.89
CA THR A 286 -1.37 14.56 -0.98
C THR A 286 -2.65 15.10 -0.36
N PHE A 287 -2.73 16.41 -0.08
CA PHE A 287 -3.87 17.02 0.61
C PHE A 287 -4.47 18.20 -0.15
N TYR A 288 -5.77 18.41 0.08
CA TYR A 288 -6.43 19.68 -0.16
C TYR A 288 -6.71 20.41 1.15
N GLU A 289 -6.58 21.73 1.11
CA GLU A 289 -6.95 22.65 2.18
C GLU A 289 -7.89 23.76 1.66
N ILE A 290 -8.56 24.45 2.59
CA ILE A 290 -9.33 25.65 2.26
C ILE A 290 -8.42 26.66 1.53
N GLY A 291 -8.90 27.19 0.41
CA GLY A 291 -8.16 28.13 -0.44
C GLY A 291 -7.41 27.47 -1.60
N ASP A 292 -7.15 26.15 -1.55
CA ASP A 292 -6.56 25.45 -2.69
C ASP A 292 -7.51 25.52 -3.89
N ILE A 293 -6.95 25.69 -5.09
CA ILE A 293 -7.71 25.78 -6.33
C ILE A 293 -7.93 24.37 -6.87
N ILE A 294 -9.20 23.96 -6.97
CA ILE A 294 -9.59 22.78 -7.73
C ILE A 294 -9.89 23.16 -9.17
N LEU A 295 -9.51 22.26 -10.09
CA LEU A 295 -9.90 22.40 -11.47
C LEU A 295 -11.39 22.13 -11.60
N SER A 296 -12.09 22.98 -12.33
CA SER A 296 -13.50 22.80 -12.60
C SER A 296 -13.63 22.08 -13.95
N LYS A 297 -14.03 20.80 -13.87
CA LYS A 297 -14.27 19.90 -15.01
C LYS A 297 -13.08 19.75 -15.97
N GLY A 298 -11.97 19.18 -15.52
CA GLY A 298 -10.84 18.88 -16.40
C GLY A 298 -10.19 20.12 -17.01
N GLY A 299 -10.19 21.23 -16.26
CA GLY A 299 -9.62 22.51 -16.68
C GLY A 299 -10.47 23.31 -17.68
N THR A 300 -11.72 22.89 -17.94
CA THR A 300 -12.61 23.58 -18.90
C THR A 300 -13.40 24.75 -18.31
N LEU A 301 -13.44 24.87 -16.99
CA LEU A 301 -14.03 26.00 -16.28
C LEU A 301 -12.94 26.74 -15.48
N PRO A 302 -13.17 27.99 -15.06
CA PRO A 302 -12.25 28.70 -14.18
C PRO A 302 -12.08 27.93 -12.88
N GLY A 303 -10.84 27.58 -12.53
CA GLY A 303 -10.53 26.95 -11.25
C GLY A 303 -11.11 27.78 -10.11
N ARG A 304 -11.66 27.13 -9.10
CA ARG A 304 -12.24 27.80 -7.93
C ARG A 304 -11.52 27.39 -6.66
N ALA A 305 -11.46 28.30 -5.71
CA ALA A 305 -10.97 27.97 -4.37
C ALA A 305 -11.95 27.05 -3.64
N ILE A 306 -11.39 26.06 -2.92
CA ILE A 306 -12.12 25.28 -1.92
C ILE A 306 -12.49 26.21 -0.76
N VAL A 307 -13.76 26.17 -0.34
CA VAL A 307 -14.25 26.87 0.84
C VAL A 307 -14.65 25.87 1.93
N ALA A 308 -14.79 26.34 3.17
CA ALA A 308 -15.13 25.47 4.31
C ALA A 308 -16.46 24.70 4.15
N ALA A 309 -17.40 25.25 3.37
CA ALA A 309 -18.68 24.63 3.05
C ALA A 309 -18.57 23.46 2.06
N ASP A 310 -17.46 23.38 1.30
CA ASP A 310 -17.22 22.27 0.37
C ASP A 310 -16.75 21.01 1.10
N LEU A 311 -16.25 21.13 2.34
CA LEU A 311 -15.56 20.06 3.04
C LEU A 311 -16.43 19.51 4.19
N ASN A 312 -17.04 18.34 4.00
CA ASN A 312 -17.82 17.63 5.01
C ASN A 312 -16.92 16.82 5.97
N VAL A 313 -15.95 17.49 6.60
CA VAL A 313 -15.02 16.88 7.55
C VAL A 313 -14.80 17.75 8.78
N ASP A 314 -14.47 17.10 9.88
CA ASP A 314 -13.85 17.70 11.06
C ASP A 314 -12.45 18.23 10.71
N PRO A 315 -11.97 19.27 11.41
CA PRO A 315 -10.65 19.81 11.16
C PRO A 315 -9.54 18.90 11.70
N SER A 316 -8.39 18.92 11.03
CA SER A 316 -7.14 18.31 11.49
C SER A 316 -6.17 19.37 12.01
N ASN A 317 -5.14 18.96 12.76
CA ASN A 317 -4.12 19.87 13.28
C ASN A 317 -2.76 19.61 12.60
N LYS A 318 -2.20 20.65 11.98
CA LYS A 318 -0.83 20.64 11.47
C LYS A 318 -0.01 21.70 12.20
N ASN A 319 0.96 21.29 13.01
CA ASN A 319 1.84 22.18 13.77
C ASN A 319 1.11 23.32 14.52
N GLY A 320 -0.02 23.00 15.16
CA GLY A 320 -0.86 23.96 15.89
C GLY A 320 -1.92 24.67 15.04
N VAL A 321 -1.94 24.46 13.72
CA VAL A 321 -2.91 25.09 12.81
C VAL A 321 -4.06 24.13 12.53
N VAL A 322 -5.20 24.43 13.15
CA VAL A 322 -6.47 23.70 12.99
C VAL A 322 -7.19 24.17 11.73
N ALA A 323 -7.39 23.27 10.77
CA ALA A 323 -8.12 23.56 9.53
C ALA A 323 -8.75 22.28 8.96
N LYS A 324 -9.81 22.43 8.16
CA LYS A 324 -10.38 21.31 7.40
C LYS A 324 -9.43 20.91 6.27
N ARG A 325 -9.10 19.62 6.20
CA ARG A 325 -8.23 19.02 5.19
C ARG A 325 -8.79 17.68 4.75
N ILE A 326 -8.64 17.36 3.48
CA ILE A 326 -8.98 16.05 2.90
C ILE A 326 -7.81 15.56 2.08
N PHE A 327 -7.86 14.32 1.61
CA PHE A 327 -6.84 13.79 0.72
C PHE A 327 -7.11 14.21 -0.72
N ARG A 328 -6.05 14.70 -1.39
CA ARG A 328 -6.00 14.95 -2.82
C ARG A 328 -5.56 13.71 -3.59
N LYS A 329 -4.62 12.94 -3.04
CA LYS A 329 -4.17 11.68 -3.63
C LYS A 329 -5.36 10.71 -3.73
N TYR A 330 -5.56 10.10 -4.89
CA TYR A 330 -6.74 9.29 -5.25
C TYR A 330 -8.09 10.05 -5.23
N SER A 331 -8.07 11.38 -5.33
CA SER A 331 -9.28 12.19 -5.43
C SER A 331 -9.69 12.44 -6.88
N VAL A 332 -11.00 12.54 -7.11
CA VAL A 332 -11.58 12.93 -8.42
C VAL A 332 -12.04 14.39 -8.45
N LEU A 333 -11.69 15.18 -7.43
CA LEU A 333 -12.23 16.53 -7.24
C LEU A 333 -11.84 17.52 -8.34
N ASP A 334 -10.63 17.38 -8.89
CA ASP A 334 -10.17 18.18 -10.04
C ASP A 334 -11.02 17.95 -11.31
N TRP A 335 -11.89 16.91 -11.30
CA TRP A 335 -12.80 16.57 -12.39
C TRP A 335 -14.28 16.88 -12.08
N GLY A 336 -14.55 17.55 -10.96
CA GLY A 336 -15.78 18.32 -10.76
C GLY A 336 -16.99 17.58 -10.18
N ASN A 337 -16.81 16.58 -9.31
CA ASN A 337 -17.93 15.98 -8.58
C ASN A 337 -17.88 16.29 -7.07
N TYR A 338 -18.81 17.13 -6.61
CA TYR A 338 -19.08 17.41 -5.18
C TYR A 338 -20.26 16.57 -4.66
N SER A 339 -20.69 15.59 -5.43
CA SER A 339 -21.70 14.60 -5.08
C SER A 339 -21.11 13.20 -5.15
N PHE A 340 -21.91 12.22 -4.73
CA PHE A 340 -21.53 10.82 -4.77
C PHE A 340 -21.17 10.40 -6.20
N HIS A 341 -19.99 9.78 -6.33
CA HIS A 341 -19.43 9.34 -7.61
C HIS A 341 -18.35 8.28 -7.38
N PRO A 342 -18.64 7.01 -7.68
CA PRO A 342 -17.63 5.96 -7.68
C PRO A 342 -16.57 6.24 -8.74
N GLY A 343 -15.31 6.30 -8.33
CA GLY A 343 -14.18 6.55 -9.22
C GLY A 343 -13.71 5.28 -9.96
N GLY A 344 -12.90 5.51 -10.98
CA GLY A 344 -12.18 4.49 -11.74
C GLY A 344 -10.69 4.41 -11.44
N LEU A 345 -10.19 5.15 -10.44
CA LEU A 345 -8.75 5.24 -10.18
C LEU A 345 -8.17 3.89 -9.75
N ASN A 346 -7.22 3.36 -10.53
CA ASN A 346 -6.53 2.12 -10.16
C ASN A 346 -5.81 2.24 -8.83
N GLN A 347 -5.92 1.19 -8.01
CA GLN A 347 -5.22 1.11 -6.73
C GLN A 347 -3.82 0.53 -6.95
N ARG A 348 -2.77 1.35 -6.79
CA ARG A 348 -1.40 0.89 -6.89
C ARG A 348 -1.02 0.18 -5.59
N LEU A 349 -0.81 -1.13 -5.64
CA LEU A 349 -0.41 -1.96 -4.49
C LEU A 349 1.10 -2.02 -4.33
N ILE A 350 1.81 -1.96 -5.46
CA ILE A 350 3.27 -1.92 -5.52
C ILE A 350 3.68 -0.95 -6.63
N ARG A 351 4.53 0.01 -6.28
CA ARG A 351 5.15 0.93 -7.24
C ARG A 351 6.65 1.05 -6.99
N TYR A 352 7.38 1.58 -7.97
CA TYR A 352 8.84 1.54 -7.95
C TYR A 352 9.47 2.35 -6.82
N ALA A 353 8.88 3.47 -6.38
CA ALA A 353 9.41 4.18 -5.21
C ALA A 353 9.36 3.32 -3.93
N ASP A 354 8.34 2.46 -3.76
CA ASP A 354 8.29 1.53 -2.64
C ASP A 354 9.46 0.54 -2.70
N VAL A 355 9.80 0.01 -3.88
CA VAL A 355 10.99 -0.84 -4.07
C VAL A 355 12.28 -0.12 -3.70
N LEU A 356 12.44 1.15 -4.12
CA LEU A 356 13.62 1.94 -3.77
C LEU A 356 13.73 2.17 -2.26
N LEU A 357 12.61 2.47 -1.60
CA LEU A 357 12.62 2.72 -0.15
C LEU A 357 12.75 1.43 0.66
N MET A 358 12.23 0.30 0.18
CA MET A 358 12.51 -1.03 0.74
C MET A 358 13.98 -1.42 0.57
N LEU A 359 14.61 -1.10 -0.57
CA LEU A 359 16.05 -1.25 -0.75
C LEU A 359 16.82 -0.37 0.23
N ALA A 360 16.40 0.88 0.42
CA ALA A 360 17.01 1.78 1.39
C ALA A 360 16.96 1.21 2.82
N GLU A 361 15.83 0.63 3.21
CA GLU A 361 15.67 -0.05 4.50
C GLU A 361 16.62 -1.25 4.63
N CYS A 362 16.67 -2.10 3.60
CA CYS A 362 17.57 -3.25 3.59
C CYS A 362 19.03 -2.81 3.73
N GLU A 363 19.46 -1.74 3.04
CA GLU A 363 20.81 -1.19 3.17
C GLU A 363 21.07 -0.64 4.58
N ALA A 364 20.10 0.08 5.16
CA ALA A 364 20.21 0.56 6.53
C ALA A 364 20.40 -0.61 7.51
N GLU A 365 19.62 -1.69 7.34
CA GLU A 365 19.63 -2.86 8.21
C GLU A 365 20.94 -3.66 8.14
N VAL A 366 21.50 -3.84 6.93
CA VAL A 366 22.78 -4.53 6.72
C VAL A 366 24.01 -3.64 6.96
N GLY A 367 23.82 -2.39 7.38
CA GLY A 367 24.90 -1.51 7.84
C GLY A 367 25.59 -0.69 6.74
N THR A 368 24.88 -0.37 5.65
CA THR A 368 25.37 0.43 4.51
C THR A 368 24.58 1.75 4.36
N PRO A 369 24.63 2.66 5.35
CA PRO A 369 23.77 3.85 5.39
C PRO A 369 23.97 4.83 4.23
N ALA A 370 25.17 4.91 3.64
CA ALA A 370 25.41 5.70 2.44
C ALA A 370 24.62 5.17 1.22
N GLN A 371 24.48 3.85 1.10
CA GLN A 371 23.69 3.23 0.05
C GLN A 371 22.19 3.38 0.32
N ALA A 372 21.77 3.39 1.58
CA ALA A 372 20.40 3.75 1.95
C ALA A 372 20.07 5.19 1.51
N ALA A 373 20.97 6.14 1.79
CA ALA A 373 20.83 7.54 1.35
C ALA A 373 20.74 7.65 -0.18
N PHE A 374 21.51 6.85 -0.93
CA PHE A 374 21.42 6.82 -2.40
C PHE A 374 20.00 6.52 -2.88
N TYR A 375 19.37 5.44 -2.39
CA TYR A 375 18.01 5.08 -2.82
C TYR A 375 16.94 6.09 -2.38
N ILE A 376 17.06 6.65 -1.17
CA ILE A 376 16.20 7.76 -0.71
C ILE A 376 16.34 8.97 -1.65
N ASN A 377 17.57 9.33 -2.01
CA ASN A 377 17.84 10.48 -2.86
C ASN A 377 17.28 10.32 -4.27
N LEU A 378 17.12 9.10 -4.79
CA LEU A 378 16.42 8.88 -6.07
C LEU A 378 14.96 9.35 -5.99
N VAL A 379 14.27 9.06 -4.89
CA VAL A 379 12.87 9.47 -4.66
C VAL A 379 12.79 10.99 -4.44
N ARG A 380 13.67 11.53 -3.59
CA ARG A 380 13.74 12.97 -3.29
C ARG A 380 14.06 13.82 -4.53
N ALA A 381 14.91 13.31 -5.41
CA ALA A 381 15.32 14.00 -6.64
C ALA A 381 14.28 13.93 -7.77
N ARG A 382 13.13 13.25 -7.57
CA ARG A 382 12.04 13.24 -8.56
C ARG A 382 11.72 14.69 -8.98
N PRO A 383 11.67 15.03 -10.28
CA PRO A 383 11.55 16.42 -10.74
C PRO A 383 10.43 17.25 -10.10
N SER A 384 9.23 16.68 -9.89
CA SER A 384 8.12 17.39 -9.23
C SER A 384 8.26 17.52 -7.71
N VAL A 385 9.18 16.79 -7.09
CA VAL A 385 9.43 16.74 -5.64
C VAL A 385 10.65 17.58 -5.29
N ASN A 386 11.74 17.40 -6.05
CA ASN A 386 12.97 18.21 -6.03
C ASN A 386 13.46 18.56 -4.62
N ARG A 387 13.45 17.57 -3.72
CA ARG A 387 13.96 17.73 -2.36
C ARG A 387 15.48 17.64 -2.35
N PRO A 388 16.17 18.40 -1.47
CA PRO A 388 17.62 18.29 -1.32
C PRO A 388 18.04 16.86 -1.00
N ALA A 389 19.15 16.43 -1.59
CA ALA A 389 19.77 15.16 -1.25
C ALA A 389 20.23 15.16 0.21
N ILE A 390 20.17 13.98 0.84
CA ILE A 390 20.63 13.75 2.21
C ILE A 390 21.87 12.86 2.21
N THR A 391 22.64 12.93 3.30
CA THR A 391 23.71 11.98 3.59
C THR A 391 23.46 11.34 4.95
N LEU A 392 23.81 10.07 5.10
CA LEU A 392 23.50 9.30 6.31
C LEU A 392 24.75 8.56 6.77
N ALA A 393 25.18 8.85 7.99
CA ALA A 393 26.43 8.33 8.56
C ALA A 393 26.25 7.05 9.38
N THR A 394 25.03 6.78 9.88
CA THR A 394 24.77 5.66 10.80
C THR A 394 23.51 4.89 10.38
N LYS A 395 23.45 3.62 10.78
CA LYS A 395 22.24 2.78 10.62
C LYS A 395 21.01 3.45 11.23
N GLU A 396 21.13 4.01 12.44
CA GLU A 396 20.00 4.65 13.12
C GLU A 396 19.46 5.86 12.34
N LEU A 397 20.35 6.72 11.82
CA LEU A 397 19.94 7.84 10.98
C LEU A 397 19.31 7.35 9.67
N ALA A 398 19.86 6.28 9.08
CA ALA A 398 19.31 5.70 7.86
C ALA A 398 17.90 5.14 8.05
N LEU A 399 17.67 4.36 9.12
CA LEU A 399 16.34 3.83 9.44
C LEU A 399 15.32 4.95 9.66
N LYS A 400 15.68 6.00 10.42
CA LYS A 400 14.81 7.17 10.63
C LYS A 400 14.46 7.86 9.31
N ALA A 401 15.46 8.07 8.45
CA ALA A 401 15.24 8.70 7.16
C ALA A 401 14.36 7.84 6.22
N VAL A 402 14.53 6.52 6.23
CA VAL A 402 13.66 5.61 5.47
C VAL A 402 12.22 5.70 5.96
N ILE A 403 12.00 5.61 7.28
CA ILE A 403 10.65 5.69 7.88
C ILE A 403 9.96 7.01 7.49
N HIS A 404 10.69 8.12 7.63
CA HIS A 404 10.20 9.44 7.24
C HIS A 404 9.85 9.50 5.75
N GLU A 405 10.79 9.11 4.88
CA GLU A 405 10.61 9.20 3.44
C GLU A 405 9.46 8.30 2.96
N ARG A 406 9.32 7.09 3.53
CA ARG A 406 8.18 6.20 3.27
C ARG A 406 6.86 6.84 3.70
N ALA A 407 6.80 7.49 4.87
CA ALA A 407 5.59 8.11 5.37
C ALA A 407 5.07 9.24 4.47
N VAL A 408 5.95 10.07 3.91
CA VAL A 408 5.55 11.19 3.03
C VAL A 408 5.38 10.76 1.57
N GLU A 409 6.18 9.80 1.09
CA GLU A 409 6.08 9.30 -0.29
C GLU A 409 4.85 8.41 -0.47
N LEU A 410 4.66 7.45 0.43
CA LEU A 410 3.65 6.39 0.34
C LEU A 410 2.37 6.70 1.14
N ALA A 411 2.20 7.97 1.55
CA ALA A 411 1.06 8.45 2.30
C ALA A 411 -0.26 7.96 1.68
N ILE A 412 -1.11 7.30 2.46
CA ILE A 412 -2.39 6.68 2.08
C ILE A 412 -2.29 5.73 0.88
N GLU A 413 -1.27 4.90 0.78
CA GLU A 413 -1.17 3.87 -0.27
C GLU A 413 -1.43 2.46 0.27
N SER A 414 -2.01 2.35 1.47
CA SER A 414 -2.33 1.08 2.14
C SER A 414 -1.10 0.19 2.37
N VAL A 415 0.06 0.82 2.57
CA VAL A 415 1.33 0.16 2.90
C VAL A 415 1.77 0.40 4.34
N ASN A 416 1.39 1.55 4.91
CA ASN A 416 1.86 1.99 6.23
C ASN A 416 1.28 1.18 7.40
N ASN A 417 0.15 0.51 7.23
CA ASN A 417 -0.40 -0.43 8.22
C ASN A 417 0.52 -1.65 8.44
N ILE A 418 1.19 -2.12 7.39
CA ILE A 418 2.16 -3.23 7.48
C ILE A 418 3.52 -2.69 7.94
N ASP A 419 3.96 -1.53 7.44
CA ASP A 419 5.23 -0.91 7.84
C ASP A 419 5.29 -0.56 9.35
N ILE A 420 4.17 -0.12 9.94
CA ILE A 420 4.08 0.15 11.40
C ILE A 420 4.22 -1.14 12.22
N LEU A 421 3.82 -2.30 11.67
CA LEU A 421 3.97 -3.61 12.32
C LEU A 421 5.41 -4.17 12.24
N ILE A 422 6.24 -3.60 11.37
CA ILE A 422 7.69 -3.87 11.25
C ILE A 422 8.48 -2.95 12.17
N THR A 423 8.10 -1.67 12.26
CA THR A 423 8.97 -0.62 12.81
C THR A 423 8.90 -0.43 14.34
N GLU A 424 8.03 -1.16 15.05
CA GLU A 424 7.82 -1.06 16.53
C GLU A 424 7.86 0.38 17.06
N LEU A 425 7.37 1.38 16.33
CA LEU A 425 7.35 2.76 16.83
C LEU A 425 6.22 2.89 17.86
N PRO A 426 6.51 3.05 19.17
CA PRO A 426 5.46 3.28 20.13
C PRO A 426 4.85 4.66 19.86
N PRO A 427 3.51 4.81 19.93
CA PRO A 427 2.89 6.12 19.82
C PRO A 427 3.36 7.01 21.00
N GLY A 428 4.06 8.11 20.68
CA GLY A 428 4.41 9.14 21.66
C GLY A 428 5.72 8.92 22.44
N ASP A 429 6.78 8.41 21.80
CA ASP A 429 8.11 8.41 22.41
C ASP A 429 8.64 9.85 22.59
N PRO A 430 8.83 10.35 23.83
CA PRO A 430 9.43 11.66 24.09
C PRO A 430 10.85 11.80 23.55
N ALA A 431 11.53 10.68 23.21
CA ALA A 431 12.83 10.68 22.57
C ALA A 431 12.79 11.17 21.10
N LEU A 432 11.62 11.40 20.50
CA LEU A 432 11.48 11.98 19.16
C LEU A 432 11.21 13.50 19.18
N GLU A 433 10.78 14.06 20.31
CA GLU A 433 10.35 15.46 20.45
C GLU A 433 11.49 16.49 20.30
N PRO A 434 12.75 16.22 20.71
CA PRO A 434 13.88 17.09 20.43
C PRO A 434 14.35 17.07 18.97
N TYR A 435 13.99 16.04 18.19
CA TYR A 435 14.54 15.81 16.84
C TYR A 435 13.64 16.31 15.70
N LEU A 436 12.37 16.61 15.97
CA LEU A 436 11.52 17.42 15.07
C LEU A 436 11.92 18.90 15.08
N GLN A 437 12.62 19.36 16.13
CA GLN A 437 13.14 20.73 16.24
C GLN A 437 14.59 20.89 15.77
N ALA A 438 15.37 19.81 15.72
CA ALA A 438 16.71 19.81 15.16
C ALA A 438 16.65 19.34 13.72
N GLY A 439 16.55 20.30 12.79
CA GLY A 439 16.59 20.02 11.35
C GLY A 439 17.72 19.04 11.01
N ILE A 440 17.39 18.03 10.21
CA ILE A 440 18.38 17.24 9.49
C ILE A 440 19.37 18.24 8.90
N GLN A 441 20.63 18.20 9.33
CA GLN A 441 21.64 19.07 8.73
C GLN A 441 21.83 18.61 7.28
N VAL A 442 21.10 19.29 6.39
CA VAL A 442 21.45 19.42 4.98
C VAL A 442 22.82 20.09 4.98
N ILE A 443 23.86 19.35 4.59
CA ILE A 443 25.11 19.97 4.13
C ILE A 443 24.96 20.20 2.63
#